data_AF-A0A3N5QV33-F1
#
_entry.id   AF-A0A3N5QV33-F1
#
_cell.length_a   1.000
_cell.length_b   1.000
_cell.length_c   1.000
_cell.angle_alpha   90.00
_cell.angle_beta   90.00
_cell.angle_gamma   90.00
#
_symmetry.space_group_name_H-M   'P 1'
#
loop_
_entity.id
_entity.type
_entity.pdbx_description
1 polymer ?
#
loop_
_entity_poly.entity_id
_entity_poly.type
_entity_poly.pdbx_seq_one_letter_code
_entity_poly.pdbx_strand_id
1 'polypeptide(L)'
;MKKSIRLLAVAIGMLVLAWAGAAWADYNVTVGSATSANGSWTGNIWTPSGTGATVSVSDIQTRLVSGDVTINTTGGGSESGDIAIETGLSWSANTLFLNAAGDIRINAVLTANDSSALNLNSGTNAIECGFKPGEAQGFKGRVDFPGRAGMGFLVINAENY
;
A
#
# COMPACT_ATOMS: atom_id res chain seq x y z
N MET A 1 37.98 47.93 42.63
CA MET A 1 37.36 47.89 41.28
C MET A 1 37.77 46.61 40.57
N LYS A 2 36.80 45.77 40.19
CA LYS A 2 36.83 44.69 39.17
C LYS A 2 35.52 43.88 39.33
N LYS A 3 34.41 44.43 38.84
CA LYS A 3 33.67 44.04 37.61
C LYS A 3 33.13 42.60 37.64
N SER A 4 31.86 42.51 38.01
CA SER A 4 30.97 41.37 37.82
C SER A 4 30.78 41.08 36.32
N ILE A 5 31.01 39.84 35.89
CA ILE A 5 30.64 39.35 34.55
C ILE A 5 29.60 38.23 34.74
N ARG A 6 28.40 38.48 34.21
CA ARG A 6 27.33 37.48 34.04
C ARG A 6 27.53 36.85 32.64
N LEU A 7 27.75 35.54 32.56
CA LEU A 7 27.68 34.75 31.31
C LEU A 7 26.33 33.98 31.37
N LEU A 8 25.27 34.45 30.73
CA LEU A 8 24.84 34.23 29.34
C LEU A 8 24.68 32.73 28.98
N ALA A 9 23.44 32.35 28.65
CA ALA A 9 22.99 31.00 28.34
C ALA A 9 23.81 30.36 27.22
N VAL A 10 24.28 29.12 27.45
CA VAL A 10 24.90 28.30 26.40
C VAL A 10 23.78 27.54 25.69
N ALA A 11 23.44 28.00 24.49
CA ALA A 11 22.61 27.26 23.55
C ALA A 11 23.39 26.03 23.05
N ILE A 12 22.87 24.84 23.29
CA ILE A 12 23.38 23.59 22.68
C ILE A 12 22.91 23.60 21.23
N GLY A 13 23.78 24.04 20.32
CA GLY A 13 23.56 23.91 18.88
C GLY A 13 23.69 22.45 18.47
N MET A 14 22.59 21.82 18.03
CA MET A 14 22.64 20.53 17.34
C MET A 14 23.34 20.69 16.00
N LEU A 15 24.46 20.01 15.82
CA LEU A 15 25.11 19.79 14.53
C LEU A 15 24.29 18.73 13.77
N VAL A 16 23.47 19.16 12.81
CA VAL A 16 22.88 18.25 11.83
C VAL A 16 23.92 18.03 10.73
N LEU A 17 24.57 16.86 10.75
CA LEU A 17 25.30 16.35 9.59
C LEU A 17 24.27 15.90 8.56
N ALA A 18 23.91 16.78 7.64
CA ALA A 18 23.23 16.37 6.42
C ALA A 18 24.24 15.59 5.56
N TRP A 19 24.18 14.26 5.65
CA TRP A 19 24.93 13.39 4.76
C TRP A 19 24.30 13.40 3.37
N ALA A 20 25.17 13.34 2.35
CA ALA A 20 24.83 13.42 0.95
C ALA A 20 23.84 12.33 0.51
N GLY A 21 23.04 12.66 -0.50
CA GLY A 21 21.85 11.94 -0.95
C GLY A 21 22.00 10.42 -1.04
N ALA A 22 21.17 9.72 -0.27
CA ALA A 22 20.73 8.38 -0.62
C ALA A 22 19.55 8.54 -1.60
N ALA A 23 19.65 7.96 -2.79
CA ALA A 23 18.44 7.50 -3.46
C ALA A 23 17.72 6.61 -2.43
N TRP A 24 16.51 6.98 -2.02
CA TRP A 24 15.81 6.24 -0.96
C TRP A 24 15.55 4.85 -1.48
N ALA A 25 16.32 3.96 -0.90
CA ALA A 25 16.23 2.56 -1.07
C ALA A 25 15.14 2.18 -0.05
N ASP A 26 13.99 1.68 -0.49
CA ASP A 26 12.80 1.48 0.34
C ASP A 26 12.52 -0.02 0.54
N TYR A 27 11.52 -0.38 1.36
CA TYR A 27 11.07 -1.76 1.54
C TYR A 27 9.70 -1.95 0.92
N ASN A 28 9.53 -3.05 0.19
CA ASN A 28 8.23 -3.51 -0.27
C ASN A 28 7.40 -4.00 0.92
N VAL A 29 6.10 -3.72 0.88
CA VAL A 29 5.14 -4.13 1.91
C VAL A 29 4.07 -5.02 1.29
N THR A 30 3.90 -6.22 1.86
CA THR A 30 2.79 -7.11 1.54
C THR A 30 1.69 -6.99 2.59
N VAL A 31 0.49 -6.57 2.19
CA VAL A 31 -0.71 -6.62 3.03
C VAL A 31 -1.41 -7.97 2.79
N GLY A 32 -1.49 -8.79 3.83
CA GLY A 32 -1.96 -10.17 3.70
C GLY A 32 -2.52 -10.77 4.98
N SER A 33 -2.75 -12.09 4.98
CA SER A 33 -3.20 -12.85 6.16
C SER A 33 -2.06 -13.25 7.11
N ALA A 34 -0.80 -13.11 6.69
CA ALA A 34 0.37 -13.39 7.53
C ALA A 34 0.49 -12.38 8.68
N THR A 35 1.05 -12.83 9.81
CA THR A 35 1.38 -11.95 10.94
C THR A 35 2.26 -10.79 10.48
N SER A 36 2.02 -9.60 11.01
CA SER A 36 2.82 -8.42 10.72
C SER A 36 4.28 -8.66 11.13
N ALA A 37 5.23 -8.45 10.21
CA ALA A 37 6.64 -8.71 10.41
C ALA A 37 7.52 -7.74 9.61
N ASN A 38 8.79 -7.63 10.00
CA ASN A 38 9.80 -6.75 9.41
C ASN A 38 9.32 -5.29 9.26
N GLY A 39 8.62 -4.82 10.28
CA GLY A 39 8.16 -3.45 10.42
C GLY A 39 7.52 -3.24 11.78
N SER A 40 7.08 -2.02 12.05
CA SER A 40 6.48 -1.66 13.33
C SER A 40 5.36 -0.65 13.16
N TRP A 41 4.43 -0.68 14.12
CA TRP A 41 3.37 0.30 14.26
C TRP A 41 3.79 1.39 15.25
N THR A 42 3.75 2.65 14.83
CA THR A 42 3.79 3.81 15.73
C THR A 42 2.43 4.49 15.67
N GLY A 43 1.59 4.25 16.68
CA GLY A 43 0.16 4.56 16.59
C GLY A 43 -0.50 3.78 15.44
N ASN A 44 -1.16 4.51 14.53
CA ASN A 44 -1.81 3.95 13.34
C ASN A 44 -0.95 4.03 12.07
N ILE A 45 0.35 4.27 12.21
CA ILE A 45 1.29 4.34 11.08
C ILE A 45 2.17 3.09 11.11
N TRP A 46 2.11 2.31 10.03
CA TRP A 46 3.04 1.21 9.79
C TRP A 46 4.29 1.71 9.06
N THR A 47 5.46 1.31 9.53
CA THR A 47 6.74 1.57 8.87
C THR A 47 7.55 0.27 8.77
N PRO A 48 7.92 -0.18 7.56
CA PRO A 48 8.75 -1.36 7.37
C PRO A 48 10.18 -1.09 7.85
N SER A 49 10.87 -2.15 8.23
CA SER A 49 12.23 -2.11 8.77
C SER A 49 13.12 -3.24 8.25
N GLY A 50 12.65 -4.02 7.26
CA GLY A 50 13.41 -5.11 6.67
C GLY A 50 12.71 -5.72 5.45
N THR A 51 13.49 -6.41 4.62
CA THR A 51 13.01 -7.14 3.44
C THR A 51 11.93 -8.15 3.80
N GLY A 52 10.91 -8.24 2.95
CA GLY A 52 9.75 -9.09 3.19
C GLY A 52 8.87 -8.55 4.32
N ALA A 53 8.67 -7.22 4.36
CA ALA A 53 7.73 -6.61 5.29
C ALA A 53 6.31 -7.06 4.99
N THR A 54 5.63 -7.52 6.04
CA THR A 54 4.23 -7.95 5.97
C THR A 54 3.40 -7.16 6.96
N VAL A 55 2.19 -6.79 6.55
CA VAL A 55 1.18 -6.21 7.42
C VAL A 55 -0.06 -7.08 7.36
N SER A 56 -0.53 -7.52 8.53
CA SER A 56 -1.74 -8.33 8.60
C SER A 56 -2.98 -7.47 8.36
N VAL A 57 -3.93 -7.97 7.56
CA VAL A 57 -5.25 -7.35 7.35
C VAL A 57 -5.97 -7.11 8.69
N SER A 58 -5.88 -8.08 9.62
CA SER A 58 -6.49 -7.96 10.95
C SER A 58 -5.94 -6.79 11.77
N ASP A 59 -4.65 -6.49 11.66
CA ASP A 59 -4.03 -5.36 12.35
C ASP A 59 -4.53 -4.02 11.79
N ILE A 60 -4.69 -3.95 10.47
CA ILE A 60 -5.20 -2.77 9.77
C ILE A 60 -6.65 -2.51 10.18
N GLN A 61 -7.50 -3.55 10.11
CA GLN A 61 -8.92 -3.44 10.48
C GLN A 61 -9.11 -2.98 11.92
N THR A 62 -8.34 -3.56 12.84
CA THR A 62 -8.41 -3.19 14.27
C THR A 62 -8.08 -1.72 14.48
N ARG A 63 -7.10 -1.17 13.75
CA ARG A 63 -6.70 0.24 13.86
C ARG A 63 -7.64 1.19 13.14
N LEU A 64 -8.26 0.76 12.03
CA LEU A 64 -9.29 1.53 11.33
C LEU A 64 -10.58 1.70 12.16
N VAL A 65 -10.77 0.94 13.24
CA VAL A 65 -11.83 1.21 14.22
C VAL A 65 -11.53 2.47 15.05
N SER A 66 -10.26 2.72 15.37
CA SER A 66 -9.86 3.79 16.29
C SER A 66 -9.38 5.07 15.60
N GLY A 67 -9.03 5.03 14.32
CA GLY A 67 -8.66 6.22 13.54
C GLY A 67 -8.12 5.89 12.16
N ASP A 68 -7.65 6.92 11.46
CA ASP A 68 -7.00 6.77 10.16
C ASP A 68 -5.75 5.89 10.25
N VAL A 69 -5.52 5.06 9.24
CA VAL A 69 -4.38 4.14 9.18
C VAL A 69 -3.51 4.47 7.98
N THR A 70 -2.20 4.53 8.19
CA THR A 70 -1.22 4.76 7.13
C THR A 70 -0.26 3.58 7.00
N ILE A 71 -0.15 3.03 5.80
CA ILE A 71 0.88 2.05 5.42
C ILE A 71 1.92 2.76 4.59
N ASN A 72 3.12 2.92 5.13
CA ASN A 72 4.25 3.49 4.41
C ASN A 72 5.18 2.39 3.91
N THR A 73 5.92 2.69 2.85
CA THR A 73 7.09 1.90 2.40
C THR A 73 8.41 2.62 2.69
N THR A 74 8.34 3.92 3.02
CA THR A 74 9.47 4.74 3.40
C THR A 74 9.98 4.33 4.78
N GLY A 75 10.96 3.43 4.79
CA GLY A 75 11.58 2.88 6.00
C GLY A 75 13.09 2.61 5.85
N GLY A 76 13.67 3.02 4.71
CA GLY A 76 14.96 2.51 4.25
C GLY A 76 14.80 1.18 3.50
N GLY A 77 15.90 0.56 3.08
CA GLY A 77 15.88 -0.66 2.26
C GLY A 77 16.77 -0.60 1.04
N SER A 78 16.46 -1.41 0.03
CA SER A 78 17.10 -1.54 -1.30
C SER A 78 16.12 -2.07 -2.35
N GLU A 79 14.83 -1.94 -2.08
CA GLU A 79 13.73 -2.41 -2.91
C GLU A 79 12.99 -1.22 -3.52
N SER A 80 12.01 -1.50 -4.39
CA SER A 80 11.25 -0.49 -5.12
C SER A 80 10.33 0.36 -4.24
N GLY A 81 9.99 -0.12 -3.03
CA GLY A 81 9.03 0.55 -2.15
C GLY A 81 7.59 0.32 -2.59
N ASP A 82 7.27 -0.87 -3.07
CA ASP A 82 5.93 -1.23 -3.55
C ASP A 82 5.01 -1.64 -2.39
N ILE A 83 3.71 -1.43 -2.57
CA ILE A 83 2.67 -2.03 -1.72
C ILE A 83 1.90 -3.07 -2.54
N ALA A 84 1.82 -4.30 -2.04
CA ALA A 84 1.00 -5.37 -2.62
C ALA A 84 -0.13 -5.77 -1.66
N ILE A 85 -1.38 -5.65 -2.09
CA ILE A 85 -2.56 -6.10 -1.35
C ILE A 85 -2.94 -7.50 -1.83
N GLU A 86 -2.57 -8.53 -1.07
CA GLU A 86 -2.75 -9.94 -1.43
C GLU A 86 -3.96 -10.60 -0.76
N THR A 87 -4.55 -9.95 0.24
CA THR A 87 -5.74 -10.44 0.96
C THR A 87 -6.78 -9.35 1.07
N GLY A 88 -8.04 -9.73 0.91
CA GLY A 88 -9.16 -8.79 0.95
C GLY A 88 -9.30 -8.11 2.31
N LEU A 89 -9.69 -6.85 2.30
CA LEU A 89 -9.78 -5.99 3.47
C LEU A 89 -11.08 -5.19 3.40
N SER A 90 -11.85 -5.18 4.49
CA SER A 90 -13.10 -4.43 4.61
C SER A 90 -13.09 -3.57 5.87
N TRP A 91 -13.58 -2.33 5.77
CA TRP A 91 -13.67 -1.38 6.90
C TRP A 91 -14.87 -0.43 6.74
N SER A 92 -15.29 0.24 7.83
CA SER A 92 -16.54 1.04 7.89
C SER A 92 -16.35 2.50 8.35
N ALA A 93 -15.20 2.84 8.92
CA ALA A 93 -14.89 4.20 9.35
C ALA A 93 -13.43 4.52 9.06
N ASN A 94 -13.11 5.82 9.06
CA ASN A 94 -11.77 6.36 8.86
C ASN A 94 -11.18 6.06 7.46
N THR A 95 -10.00 6.62 7.21
CA THR A 95 -9.31 6.54 5.93
C THR A 95 -8.13 5.57 6.04
N LEU A 96 -8.04 4.64 5.08
CA LEU A 96 -6.82 3.88 4.84
C LEU A 96 -5.97 4.63 3.83
N PHE A 97 -4.75 5.00 4.23
CA PHE A 97 -3.73 5.60 3.37
C PHE A 97 -2.70 4.53 3.00
N LEU A 98 -2.52 4.28 1.71
CA LEU A 98 -1.43 3.47 1.17
C LEU A 98 -0.42 4.41 0.51
N ASN A 99 0.75 4.54 1.12
CA ASN A 99 1.82 5.43 0.67
C ASN A 99 3.02 4.59 0.21
N ALA A 100 3.04 4.27 -1.07
CA ALA A 100 4.14 3.57 -1.73
C ALA A 100 5.14 4.59 -2.30
N ALA A 101 6.43 4.37 -2.09
CA ALA A 101 7.48 5.07 -2.84
C ALA A 101 7.55 4.54 -4.29
N GLY A 102 7.23 3.26 -4.49
CA GLY A 102 7.03 2.60 -5.77
C GLY A 102 5.56 2.50 -6.17
N ASP A 103 5.17 1.31 -6.60
CA ASP A 103 3.84 1.01 -7.14
C ASP A 103 2.87 0.53 -6.05
N ILE A 104 1.57 0.67 -6.30
CA ILE A 104 0.54 0.03 -5.49
C ILE A 104 -0.16 -1.03 -6.34
N ARG A 105 -0.04 -2.30 -5.95
CA ARG A 105 -0.71 -3.45 -6.58
C ARG A 105 -1.85 -3.95 -5.70
N ILE A 106 -3.08 -3.89 -6.21
CA ILE A 106 -4.28 -4.35 -5.52
C ILE A 106 -4.72 -5.68 -6.14
N ASN A 107 -4.32 -6.79 -5.52
CA ASN A 107 -4.58 -8.16 -5.99
C ASN A 107 -5.78 -8.82 -5.29
N ALA A 108 -6.43 -8.11 -4.36
CA ALA A 108 -7.60 -8.57 -3.62
C ALA A 108 -8.62 -7.44 -3.43
N VAL A 109 -9.86 -7.81 -3.07
CA VAL A 109 -10.96 -6.86 -2.91
C VAL A 109 -10.73 -5.97 -1.68
N LEU A 110 -10.73 -4.66 -1.89
CA LEU A 110 -10.80 -3.64 -0.85
C LEU A 110 -12.23 -3.09 -0.77
N THR A 111 -12.86 -3.17 0.40
CA THR A 111 -14.23 -2.72 0.62
C THR A 111 -14.27 -1.61 1.68
N ALA A 112 -14.39 -0.37 1.22
CA ALA A 112 -14.69 0.78 2.06
C ALA A 112 -16.22 0.94 2.21
N ASN A 113 -16.75 0.73 3.43
CA ASN A 113 -18.18 0.86 3.75
C ASN A 113 -18.49 2.16 4.51
N ASP A 114 -19.77 2.46 4.68
CA ASP A 114 -20.31 3.56 5.50
C ASP A 114 -19.59 4.91 5.29
N SER A 115 -18.82 5.37 6.29
CA SER A 115 -18.13 6.66 6.29
C SER A 115 -16.64 6.57 5.96
N SER A 116 -16.19 5.39 5.52
CA SER A 116 -14.77 5.14 5.28
C SER A 116 -14.29 5.66 3.93
N ALA A 117 -12.96 5.81 3.84
CA ALA A 117 -12.28 6.22 2.61
C ALA A 117 -11.02 5.39 2.36
N LEU A 118 -10.58 5.39 1.11
CA LEU A 118 -9.31 4.84 0.65
C LEU A 118 -8.52 5.96 -0.04
N ASN A 119 -7.27 6.15 0.37
CA ASN A 119 -6.34 7.08 -0.25
C ASN A 119 -5.10 6.29 -0.72
N LEU A 120 -4.76 6.43 -2.01
CA LEU A 120 -3.68 5.71 -2.66
C LEU A 120 -2.66 6.73 -3.19
N ASN A 121 -1.45 6.70 -2.64
CA ASN A 121 -0.35 7.55 -3.06
C ASN A 121 0.81 6.66 -3.51
N SER A 122 1.04 6.60 -4.83
CA SER A 122 2.19 5.95 -5.43
C SER A 122 3.23 7.00 -5.83
N GLY A 123 4.50 6.74 -5.54
CA GLY A 123 5.61 7.62 -5.93
C GLY A 123 5.97 7.52 -7.41
N THR A 124 5.52 6.48 -8.12
CA THR A 124 5.76 6.23 -9.55
C THR A 124 4.55 6.54 -10.44
N ASN A 125 3.42 6.96 -9.85
CA ASN A 125 2.10 7.13 -10.49
C ASN A 125 1.45 5.82 -11.00
N ALA A 126 1.90 4.66 -10.53
CA ALA A 126 1.30 3.38 -10.90
C ALA A 126 0.44 2.84 -9.74
N ILE A 127 -0.87 2.76 -10.00
CA ILE A 127 -1.83 2.02 -9.18
C ILE A 127 -2.40 0.93 -10.07
N GLU A 128 -2.00 -0.30 -9.80
CA GLU A 128 -2.41 -1.48 -10.55
C GLU A 128 -3.51 -2.21 -9.78
N CYS A 129 -4.75 -2.08 -10.24
CA CYS A 129 -5.82 -2.97 -9.81
C CYS A 129 -5.73 -4.26 -10.64
N GLY A 130 -5.37 -5.36 -9.98
CA GLY A 130 -4.96 -6.60 -10.62
C GLY A 130 -6.14 -7.43 -11.13
N PHE A 131 -6.11 -7.69 -12.43
CA PHE A 131 -6.62 -8.93 -13.02
C PHE A 131 -5.66 -10.06 -12.66
N LYS A 132 -5.70 -10.51 -11.40
CA LYS A 132 -4.79 -11.56 -10.93
C LYS A 132 -4.92 -12.78 -11.85
N PRO A 133 -3.86 -13.15 -12.61
CA PRO A 133 -3.93 -14.30 -13.49
C PRO A 133 -4.25 -15.55 -12.67
N GLY A 134 -5.36 -16.22 -12.98
CA GLY A 134 -5.79 -17.44 -12.29
C GLY A 134 -6.82 -17.26 -11.16
N GLU A 135 -7.34 -16.05 -10.89
CA GLU A 135 -8.54 -15.93 -10.04
C GLU A 135 -9.84 -16.05 -10.86
N ALA A 136 -10.78 -16.86 -10.37
CA ALA A 136 -12.03 -17.21 -11.06
C ALA A 136 -12.93 -16.01 -11.43
N GLN A 137 -12.61 -14.80 -10.96
CA GLN A 137 -13.35 -13.57 -11.22
C GLN A 137 -12.47 -12.42 -11.76
N GLY A 138 -11.24 -12.72 -12.21
CA GLY A 138 -10.41 -11.81 -13.01
C GLY A 138 -10.83 -11.87 -14.48
N PHE A 139 -11.39 -10.78 -14.99
CA PHE A 139 -12.00 -10.62 -16.33
C PHE A 139 -12.80 -11.83 -16.87
N LYS A 140 -14.13 -11.75 -16.69
CA LYS A 140 -15.16 -12.64 -17.24
C LYS A 140 -15.34 -12.58 -18.77
N GLY A 141 -14.35 -12.11 -19.53
CA GLY A 141 -14.46 -12.02 -20.99
C GLY A 141 -14.58 -13.41 -21.61
N ARG A 142 -15.80 -13.94 -21.69
CA ARG A 142 -16.10 -15.25 -22.24
C ARG A 142 -17.42 -15.17 -22.99
N VAL A 143 -17.42 -15.66 -24.23
CA VAL A 143 -18.63 -15.83 -25.03
C VAL A 143 -18.91 -17.32 -25.10
N ASP A 144 -19.91 -17.79 -24.34
CA ASP A 144 -20.28 -19.20 -24.30
C ASP A 144 -21.49 -19.47 -25.20
N PHE A 145 -21.44 -20.61 -25.91
CA PHE A 145 -22.57 -21.13 -26.68
C PHE A 145 -22.96 -22.54 -26.18
N PRO A 146 -23.43 -22.70 -24.93
CA PRO A 146 -23.67 -24.03 -24.36
C PRO A 146 -24.81 -24.74 -25.11
N GLY A 147 -24.55 -25.98 -25.51
CA GLY A 147 -25.58 -26.87 -26.09
C GLY A 147 -26.13 -26.48 -27.46
N ARG A 148 -25.44 -25.63 -28.24
CA ARG A 148 -25.86 -25.24 -29.59
C ARG A 148 -25.09 -25.99 -30.70
N ALA A 149 -25.79 -26.30 -31.79
CA ALA A 149 -25.26 -26.93 -33.01
C ALA A 149 -25.98 -26.39 -34.26
N GLY A 150 -25.28 -26.24 -35.39
CA GLY A 150 -25.73 -25.52 -36.59
C GLY A 150 -24.86 -24.29 -36.93
N MET A 151 -25.17 -23.57 -38.01
CA MET A 151 -24.47 -22.32 -38.39
C MET A 151 -25.20 -21.07 -37.89
N GLY A 152 -24.47 -19.95 -37.71
CA GLY A 152 -25.06 -18.62 -37.49
C GLY A 152 -25.25 -18.24 -36.02
N PHE A 153 -24.54 -18.88 -35.10
CA PHE A 153 -24.60 -18.53 -33.67
C PHE A 153 -23.63 -17.42 -33.29
N LEU A 154 -22.61 -17.19 -34.13
CA LEU A 154 -21.72 -16.06 -34.05
C LEU A 154 -21.60 -15.41 -35.43
N VAL A 155 -21.84 -14.10 -35.51
CA VAL A 155 -21.59 -13.32 -36.72
C VAL A 155 -20.45 -12.35 -36.45
N ILE A 156 -19.36 -12.50 -37.21
CA ILE A 156 -18.22 -11.58 -37.15
C ILE A 156 -17.97 -11.09 -38.57
N ASN A 157 -18.00 -9.77 -38.77
CA ASN A 157 -17.77 -9.15 -40.08
C ASN A 157 -18.66 -9.70 -41.21
N ALA A 158 -19.95 -9.89 -40.92
CA ALA A 158 -20.95 -10.48 -41.83
C ALA A 158 -20.73 -11.95 -42.21
N GLU A 159 -19.73 -12.62 -41.62
CA GLU A 159 -19.49 -14.05 -41.78
C GLU A 159 -20.12 -14.83 -40.63
N ASN A 160 -20.74 -15.96 -40.97
CA ASN A 160 -21.41 -16.85 -40.01
C ASN A 160 -20.45 -17.93 -39.52
N TYR A 161 -20.37 -18.07 -38.19
CA TYR A 161 -19.58 -19.07 -37.47
C TYR A 161 -20.47 -19.90 -36.53
#